data_AF-A0A816YAS0-F1
#
_entry.id   AF-A0A816YAS0-F1
#
_cell.length_a   1.000
_cell.length_b   1.000
_cell.length_c   1.000
_cell.angle_alpha   90.00
_cell.angle_beta   90.00
_cell.angle_gamma   90.00
#
_symmetry.space_group_name_H-M   'P 1'
#
loop_
_entity.id
_entity.type
_entity.pdbx_description
1 polymer ?
#
loop_
_entity_poly.entity_id
_entity_poly.type
_entity_poly.pdbx_seq_one_letter_code
_entity_poly.pdbx_strand_id
1 'polypeptide(L)'
;YGWPFAYLTPKNLDPRRRFANGSSERPDLVEITRTPDVLLQAHSAVLDMQFYRGTQFPSRYQNGAFIACHGSWNRNAGTGYKLVFIPFNDSNRPQGYY
;
A
#
# COMPACT_ATOMS: atom_id res chain seq x y z
N TYR A 1 8.06 -5.39 3.66
CA TYR A 1 9.43 -5.47 4.24
C TYR A 1 10.38 -4.63 3.42
N GLY A 2 11.55 -4.29 3.95
CA GLY A 2 12.62 -3.63 3.19
C GLY A 2 12.69 -2.11 3.32
N TRP A 3 11.57 -1.42 3.58
CA TRP A 3 11.63 -0.01 3.97
C TRP A 3 12.37 0.14 5.31
N PRO A 4 13.24 1.16 5.50
CA PRO A 4 13.52 2.30 4.63
C PRO A 4 14.65 2.10 3.60
N PHE A 5 15.14 0.88 3.37
CA PHE A 5 16.31 0.60 2.53
C PHE A 5 15.98 0.35 1.05
N ALA A 6 14.78 -0.15 0.74
CA ALA A 6 14.28 -0.30 -0.61
C ALA A 6 12.77 -0.03 -0.71
N TYR A 7 12.34 0.46 -1.88
CA TYR A 7 10.97 0.80 -2.23
C TYR A 7 10.36 -0.27 -3.13
N LEU A 8 9.36 -0.99 -2.64
CA LEU A 8 8.57 -2.00 -3.37
C LEU A 8 9.35 -3.26 -3.78
N THR A 9 10.56 -3.14 -4.31
CA THR A 9 11.37 -4.26 -4.80
C THR A 9 12.81 -4.15 -4.34
N PRO A 10 13.56 -5.26 -4.24
CA PRO A 10 14.99 -5.24 -3.92
C PRO A 10 15.84 -4.39 -4.86
N LYS A 11 15.37 -4.15 -6.09
CA LYS A 11 16.08 -3.39 -7.13
C LYS A 11 15.95 -1.88 -6.98
N ASN A 12 15.03 -1.40 -6.14
CA ASN A 12 14.73 0.02 -6.01
C ASN A 12 15.15 0.53 -4.63
N LEU A 13 16.46 0.63 -4.43
CA LEU A 13 17.07 1.06 -3.17
C LEU A 13 16.70 2.52 -2.81
N ASP A 14 16.61 2.87 -1.54
CA ASP A 14 16.51 4.28 -1.12
C ASP A 14 17.85 4.98 -1.35
N PRO A 15 17.93 6.07 -2.13
CA PRO A 15 19.20 6.75 -2.42
C PRO A 15 19.88 7.35 -1.19
N ARG A 16 19.15 7.56 -0.09
CA ARG A 16 19.66 8.12 1.17
C ARG A 16 20.21 7.04 2.11
N ARG A 17 20.09 5.76 1.76
CA ARG A 17 20.47 4.59 2.58
C ARG A 17 21.48 3.68 1.87
N ARG A 18 22.41 4.29 1.14
CA ARG A 18 23.45 3.59 0.37
C ARG A 18 24.84 4.13 0.74
N PHE A 19 25.83 3.26 0.72
CA PHE A 19 27.23 3.66 0.77
C PHE A 19 27.66 4.31 -0.55
N ALA A 20 28.82 4.99 -0.54
CA ALA A 20 29.37 5.66 -1.72
C ALA A 20 29.63 4.71 -2.91
N ASN A 21 29.83 3.42 -2.65
CA ASN A 21 29.98 2.37 -3.68
C ASN A 21 28.64 1.89 -4.28
N GLY A 22 27.51 2.49 -3.87
CA GLY A 22 26.18 2.16 -4.34
C GLY A 22 25.50 0.98 -3.64
N SER A 23 26.17 0.28 -2.71
CA SER A 23 25.55 -0.81 -1.95
C SER A 23 24.65 -0.27 -0.84
N SER A 24 23.58 -1.02 -0.52
CA SER A 24 22.67 -0.68 0.58
C SER A 24 23.36 -0.82 1.93
N GLU A 25 22.99 0.02 2.90
CA GLU A 25 23.35 -0.12 4.32
C GLU A 25 22.87 -1.45 4.92
N ARG A 26 21.77 -2.01 4.40
CA ARG A 26 21.16 -3.27 4.86
C ARG A 26 20.77 -4.18 3.69
N PRO A 27 21.74 -4.86 3.06
CA PRO A 27 21.49 -5.76 1.93
C PRO A 27 20.51 -6.89 2.28
N ASP A 28 20.57 -7.39 3.51
CA ASP A 28 19.69 -8.44 4.05
C ASP A 28 18.21 -8.02 4.07
N LEU A 29 17.93 -6.77 4.44
CA LEU A 29 16.56 -6.23 4.43
C LEU A 29 16.08 -5.88 3.02
N VAL A 30 17.00 -5.47 2.15
CA VAL A 30 16.71 -5.23 0.73
C VAL A 30 16.28 -6.52 0.05
N GLU A 31 16.97 -7.63 0.29
CA GLU A 31 16.70 -8.92 -0.36
C GLU A 31 15.28 -9.42 -0.08
N ILE A 32 14.78 -9.23 1.14
CA ILE A 32 13.42 -9.65 1.53
C ILE A 32 12.33 -8.61 1.20
N THR A 33 12.66 -7.54 0.49
CA THR A 33 11.69 -6.50 0.09
C THR A 33 10.62 -7.11 -0.81
N ARG A 34 9.36 -6.81 -0.50
CA ARG A 34 8.20 -7.28 -1.26
C ARG A 34 7.25 -6.13 -1.54
N THR A 35 6.67 -6.14 -2.72
CA THR A 35 5.62 -5.20 -3.10
C THR A 35 4.38 -5.49 -2.25
N PRO A 36 3.75 -4.46 -1.64
CA PRO A 36 2.45 -4.62 -0.98
C PRO A 36 1.38 -5.14 -1.94
N ASP A 37 0.43 -5.91 -1.42
CA ASP A 37 -0.65 -6.49 -2.23
C ASP A 37 -1.54 -5.44 -2.91
N VAL A 38 -1.73 -4.28 -2.27
CA VAL A 38 -2.47 -3.15 -2.84
C VAL A 38 -1.67 -1.88 -2.64
N LEU A 39 -1.43 -1.16 -3.73
CA LEU A 39 -0.80 0.15 -3.70
C LEU A 39 -1.88 1.23 -3.67
N LEU A 40 -1.75 2.15 -2.72
CA LEU A 40 -2.61 3.33 -2.63
C LEU A 40 -1.88 4.54 -3.18
N GLN A 41 -2.64 5.50 -3.71
CA GLN A 41 -2.06 6.72 -4.26
C GLN A 41 -1.30 7.48 -3.17
N ALA A 42 -0.06 7.87 -3.46
CA ALA A 42 0.81 8.57 -2.52
C ALA A 42 0.11 9.80 -1.92
N HIS A 43 0.34 10.02 -0.62
CA HIS A 43 -0.25 11.10 0.19
C HIS A 43 -1.76 11.00 0.46
N SER A 44 -2.45 9.89 0.15
CA SER A 44 -3.89 9.75 0.46
C SER A 44 -4.22 9.70 1.96
N ALA A 45 -3.21 9.54 2.84
CA ALA A 45 -3.32 9.54 4.30
C ALA A 45 -4.42 8.60 4.82
N VAL A 46 -4.21 7.29 4.68
CA VAL A 46 -5.13 6.31 5.27
C VAL A 46 -5.09 6.42 6.79
N LEU A 47 -6.26 6.57 7.41
CA LEU A 47 -6.40 6.57 8.87
C LEU A 47 -6.99 5.27 9.41
N ASP A 48 -7.83 4.58 8.63
CA ASP A 48 -8.47 3.35 9.07
C ASP A 48 -8.85 2.42 7.91
N MET A 49 -9.04 1.14 8.24
CA MET A 49 -9.49 0.09 7.34
C MET A 49 -10.36 -0.93 8.08
N GLN A 50 -11.48 -1.31 7.47
CA GLN A 50 -12.39 -2.32 8.01
C GLN A 50 -12.68 -3.43 6.99
N PHE A 51 -12.42 -4.68 7.36
CA PHE A 51 -12.84 -5.84 6.58
C PHE A 51 -14.36 -6.02 6.65
N TYR A 52 -14.96 -6.32 5.51
CA TYR A 52 -16.40 -6.49 5.38
C TYR A 52 -16.74 -7.87 4.79
N ARG A 53 -17.45 -8.68 5.59
CA ARG A 53 -17.95 -10.02 5.24
C ARG A 53 -19.47 -10.14 5.32
N GLY A 54 -20.16 -9.01 5.49
CA GLY A 54 -21.63 -8.98 5.56
C GLY A 54 -22.27 -9.00 4.18
N THR A 55 -23.61 -9.03 4.16
CA THR A 55 -24.42 -9.05 2.93
C THR A 55 -25.37 -7.85 2.80
N GLN A 56 -25.27 -6.87 3.70
CA GLN A 56 -26.09 -5.66 3.72
C GLN A 56 -25.83 -4.72 2.52
N PHE A 57 -24.57 -4.57 2.09
CA PHE A 57 -24.20 -3.81 0.90
C PHE A 57 -24.32 -4.63 -0.40
N PRO A 58 -24.45 -3.97 -1.57
CA PRO A 58 -24.46 -4.62 -2.88
C PRO A 58 -23.30 -5.62 -3.07
N SER A 59 -23.52 -6.64 -3.90
CA SER A 59 -22.58 -7.75 -4.13
C SER A 59 -21.14 -7.31 -4.41
N ARG A 60 -20.95 -6.21 -5.14
CA ARG A 60 -19.62 -5.65 -5.44
C ARG A 60 -18.80 -5.23 -4.21
N TYR A 61 -19.44 -5.02 -3.06
CA TYR A 61 -18.80 -4.66 -1.80
C TYR A 61 -18.70 -5.82 -0.81
N GLN A 62 -19.13 -7.02 -1.20
CA GLN A 62 -19.03 -8.20 -0.35
C GLN A 62 -17.64 -8.81 -0.50
N ASN A 63 -17.12 -9.38 0.59
CA ASN A 63 -15.77 -9.95 0.67
C ASN A 63 -14.68 -8.95 0.26
N GLY A 64 -14.39 -8.00 1.15
CA GLY A 64 -13.29 -7.07 0.93
C GLY A 64 -12.99 -6.18 2.12
N ALA A 65 -12.38 -5.02 1.86
CA ALA A 65 -12.07 -4.05 2.89
C ALA A 65 -12.42 -2.63 2.44
N PHE A 66 -13.08 -1.87 3.32
CA PHE A 66 -13.24 -0.42 3.17
C PHE A 66 -12.04 0.29 3.78
N ILE A 67 -11.56 1.34 3.10
CA ILE A 67 -10.43 2.16 3.56
C ILE A 67 -10.86 3.63 3.61
N ALA A 68 -10.52 4.30 4.71
CA ALA A 68 -10.71 5.73 4.89
C ALA A 68 -9.44 6.51 4.58
N CYS A 69 -9.43 7.19 3.43
CA CYS A 69 -8.36 8.09 3.01
C CYS A 69 -8.69 9.52 3.44
N HIS A 70 -8.01 10.02 4.47
CA HIS A 70 -8.26 11.32 5.08
C HIS A 70 -7.90 12.49 4.16
N GLY A 71 -6.87 12.35 3.33
CA GLY A 71 -6.49 13.37 2.38
C GLY A 71 -5.09 13.93 2.56
N SER A 72 -4.52 14.36 1.44
CA SER A 72 -3.17 14.89 1.36
C SER A 72 -3.09 16.33 1.84
N TRP A 73 -2.06 16.62 2.63
CA TRP A 73 -1.62 17.99 2.90
C TRP A 73 -0.39 18.40 2.07
N ASN A 74 0.47 17.43 1.69
CA ASN A 74 1.74 17.67 0.98
C ASN A 74 1.72 17.12 -0.45
N ARG A 75 0.78 17.60 -1.26
CA ARG A 75 0.68 17.28 -2.69
C ARG A 75 -0.01 18.42 -3.42
N ASN A 76 0.52 18.85 -4.57
CA ASN A 76 -0.01 19.99 -5.33
C ASN A 76 -1.47 19.76 -5.77
N ALA A 77 -1.73 18.64 -6.45
CA ALA A 77 -3.10 18.18 -6.68
C ALA A 77 -3.54 17.31 -5.49
N GLY A 78 -4.58 17.71 -4.77
CA GLY A 78 -5.08 16.94 -3.62
C GLY A 78 -5.48 15.50 -4.01
N THR A 79 -5.26 14.56 -3.09
CA THR A 79 -5.72 13.16 -3.21
C THR A 79 -6.13 12.61 -1.85
N GLY A 80 -6.83 11.49 -1.83
CA GLY A 80 -7.55 10.99 -0.66
C GLY A 80 -8.95 11.58 -0.61
N TYR A 81 -9.40 12.07 0.55
CA TYR A 81 -10.74 12.64 0.76
C TYR A 81 -11.88 11.72 0.30
N LYS A 82 -11.72 10.40 0.52
CA LYS A 82 -12.64 9.39 0.00
C LYS A 82 -12.62 8.10 0.81
N LEU A 83 -13.70 7.35 0.70
CA LEU A 83 -13.74 5.94 1.03
C LEU A 83 -13.47 5.13 -0.24
N VAL A 84 -12.66 4.08 -0.13
CA VAL A 84 -12.42 3.14 -1.23
C VAL A 84 -12.69 1.72 -0.76
N PHE A 85 -12.93 0.80 -1.70
CA PHE A 85 -13.17 -0.60 -1.40
C PHE A 85 -12.20 -1.48 -2.16
N ILE A 86 -11.42 -2.29 -1.44
CA ILE A 86 -10.55 -3.30 -2.01
C ILE A 86 -11.33 -4.62 -2.09
N PRO A 87 -11.63 -5.15 -3.28
CA PRO A 87 -12.29 -6.44 -3.42
C PRO A 87 -11.30 -7.58 -3.18
N PHE A 88 -11.79 -8.65 -2.57
CA PHE A 88 -11.03 -9.87 -2.34
C PHE A 88 -11.55 -10.97 -3.28
N ASN A 89 -10.71 -11.95 -3.58
CA ASN A 89 -11.10 -13.15 -4.32
C ASN A 89 -11.58 -14.25 -3.38
N ASP A 90 -12.01 -15.38 -3.95
CA ASP A 90 -12.54 -16.54 -3.20
C ASP A 90 -11.51 -17.18 -2.25
N SER A 91 -10.21 -16.94 -2.48
CA SER A 91 -9.12 -17.35 -1.59
C SER A 91 -8.82 -16.32 -0.49
N ASN A 92 -9.73 -15.36 -0.25
CA ASN A 92 -9.57 -14.26 0.71
C ASN A 92 -8.29 -13.43 0.49
N ARG A 93 -7.85 -13.26 -0.76
CA ARG A 93 -6.74 -12.36 -1.11
C ARG A 93 -7.26 -11.09 -1.78
N PRO A 94 -6.68 -9.92 -1.47
CA PRO A 94 -7.00 -8.68 -2.19
C PRO A 94 -6.63 -8.80 -3.68
N GLN A 95 -7.46 -8.22 -4.54
CA GLN A 95 -7.26 -8.30 -6.00
C GLN A 95 -6.28 -7.26 -6.57
N GLY A 96 -5.68 -6.42 -5.72
CA GLY A 96 -4.63 -5.47 -6.14
C GLY A 96 -5.12 -4.07 -6.54
N TYR A 97 -6.42 -3.81 -6.48
CA TYR A 97 -7.03 -2.52 -6.83
C TYR A 97 -8.10 -2.09 -5.82
N TYR A 98 -8.61 -0.87 -5.98
CA TYR A 98 -9.69 -0.27 -5.19
C TYR A 98 -10.55 0.68 -6.02
#